data_AF-A0A345W856-F1
#
_entry.id   AF-A0A345W856-F1
#
_cell.length_a   1.000
_cell.length_b   1.000
_cell.length_c   1.000
_cell.angle_alpha   90.00
_cell.angle_beta   90.00
_cell.angle_gamma   90.00
#
_symmetry.space_group_name_H-M   'P 1'
#
loop_
_entity.id
_entity.type
_entity.pdbx_description
1 polymer ?
#
loop_
_entity_poly.entity_id
_entity_poly.type
_entity_poly.pdbx_seq_one_letter_code
_entity_poly.pdbx_strand_id
1 'polypeptide(L)'
;GPQEEEEEVRVLTLPLQAHHAMEKMEEFVYKVWEGRWRVIPYDVLPDWLKDNDYLLHGHRPPMPSFRACFKSIFRIHTETGNIWTHLLGFVLFLFLGILTMLRPNMYFMAPLQEKVVFGMFFLGAVLCLSFSWLFHTVYCHSEKVSRTFSKLDYSGI
;
A
#
# COMPACT_ATOMS: atom_id res chain seq x y z
N GLY A 1 -49.04 -29.81 -4.95
CA GLY A 1 -48.58 -31.16 -4.52
C GLY A 1 -47.11 -31.10 -4.12
N PRO A 2 -46.54 -32.11 -3.43
CA PRO A 2 -45.16 -32.04 -2.93
C PRO A 2 -44.09 -31.74 -4.00
N GLN A 3 -44.40 -31.99 -5.28
CA GLN A 3 -43.53 -31.66 -6.41
C GLN A 3 -43.52 -30.16 -6.78
N GLU A 4 -44.60 -29.40 -6.51
CA GLU A 4 -44.65 -27.96 -6.81
C GLU A 4 -43.86 -27.14 -5.79
N GLU A 5 -43.88 -27.53 -4.51
CA GLU A 5 -43.04 -26.91 -3.47
C GLU A 5 -41.54 -27.16 -3.71
N GLU A 6 -41.19 -28.36 -4.19
CA GLU A 6 -39.79 -28.71 -4.50
C GLU A 6 -39.24 -27.90 -5.69
N GLU A 7 -40.11 -27.58 -6.65
CA GLU A 7 -39.76 -26.77 -7.84
C GLU A 7 -39.64 -25.28 -7.46
N GLU A 8 -40.53 -24.75 -6.62
CA GLU A 8 -40.48 -23.38 -6.11
C GLU A 8 -39.23 -23.10 -5.26
N VAL A 9 -38.87 -24.03 -4.37
CA VAL A 9 -37.64 -23.94 -3.55
C VAL A 9 -36.39 -23.99 -4.44
N ARG A 10 -36.40 -24.79 -5.52
CA ARG A 10 -35.29 -24.90 -6.46
C ARG A 10 -35.12 -23.63 -7.30
N VAL A 11 -36.22 -23.01 -7.72
CA VAL A 11 -36.21 -21.73 -8.47
C VAL A 11 -35.72 -20.57 -7.60
N LEU A 12 -36.01 -20.56 -6.29
CA LEU A 12 -35.56 -19.52 -5.37
C LEU A 12 -34.08 -19.69 -4.94
N THR A 13 -33.59 -20.92 -4.87
CA THR A 13 -32.22 -21.24 -4.43
C THR A 13 -31.18 -21.13 -5.55
N LEU A 14 -31.58 -21.30 -6.81
CA LEU A 14 -30.72 -21.18 -7.99
C LEU A 14 -30.04 -19.79 -8.12
N PRO A 15 -30.78 -18.66 -7.99
CA PRO A 15 -30.19 -17.32 -8.02
C PRO A 15 -29.18 -17.09 -6.88
N LEU A 16 -29.48 -17.60 -5.68
CA LEU A 16 -28.60 -17.46 -4.52
C LEU A 16 -27.31 -18.29 -4.68
N GLN A 17 -27.42 -19.52 -5.21
CA GLN A 17 -26.24 -20.32 -5.55
C GLN A 17 -25.42 -19.70 -6.67
N ALA A 18 -26.06 -19.11 -7.69
CA ALA A 18 -25.37 -18.39 -8.76
C ALA A 18 -24.61 -17.18 -8.20
N HIS A 19 -25.22 -16.41 -7.30
CA HIS A 19 -24.57 -15.26 -6.66
C HIS A 19 -23.35 -15.69 -5.83
N HIS A 20 -23.48 -16.72 -4.99
CA HIS A 20 -22.33 -17.26 -4.24
C HIS A 20 -21.23 -17.85 -5.15
N ALA A 21 -21.61 -18.47 -6.28
CA ALA A 21 -20.64 -18.97 -7.24
C ALA A 21 -19.90 -17.82 -7.94
N MET A 22 -20.59 -16.72 -8.25
CA MET A 22 -19.99 -15.50 -8.79
C MET A 22 -19.02 -14.86 -7.80
N GLU A 23 -19.39 -14.69 -6.53
CA GLU A 23 -18.48 -14.16 -5.49
C GLU A 23 -17.22 -15.00 -5.34
N LYS A 24 -17.36 -16.34 -5.33
CA LYS A 24 -16.20 -17.25 -5.28
C LYS A 24 -15.33 -17.17 -6.54
N MET A 25 -15.94 -17.01 -7.71
CA MET A 25 -15.23 -16.84 -8.97
C MET A 25 -14.47 -15.51 -8.98
N GLU A 26 -15.07 -14.43 -8.50
CA GLU A 26 -14.41 -13.13 -8.34
C GLU A 26 -13.22 -13.27 -7.39
N GLU A 27 -13.39 -13.84 -6.19
CA GLU A 27 -12.29 -14.07 -5.25
C GLU A 27 -11.15 -14.91 -5.87
N PHE A 28 -11.49 -15.95 -6.62
CA PHE A 28 -10.51 -16.79 -7.29
C PHE A 28 -9.76 -16.02 -8.37
N VAL A 29 -10.47 -15.27 -9.22
CA VAL A 29 -9.88 -14.41 -10.25
C VAL A 29 -8.96 -13.37 -9.60
N TYR A 30 -9.41 -12.71 -8.52
CA TYR A 30 -8.57 -11.79 -7.74
C TYR A 30 -7.30 -12.48 -7.25
N LYS A 31 -7.39 -13.65 -6.60
CA LYS A 31 -6.22 -14.41 -6.11
C LYS A 31 -5.27 -14.86 -7.22
N VAL A 32 -5.80 -15.26 -8.38
CA VAL A 32 -4.99 -15.64 -9.54
C VAL A 32 -4.29 -14.41 -10.14
N TRP A 33 -4.97 -13.27 -10.17
CA TRP A 33 -4.43 -12.01 -10.67
C TRP A 33 -3.37 -11.41 -9.75
N GLU A 34 -3.52 -11.54 -8.42
CA GLU A 34 -2.50 -11.17 -7.41
C GLU A 34 -1.13 -11.81 -7.73
N GLY A 35 -1.11 -12.98 -8.36
CA GLY A 35 0.10 -13.69 -8.75
C GLY A 35 0.71 -13.29 -10.11
N ARG A 36 -0.05 -12.62 -11.00
CA ARG A 36 0.28 -12.54 -12.44
C ARG A 36 0.07 -11.17 -13.10
N TRP A 37 0.06 -10.07 -12.35
CA TRP A 37 -0.01 -8.75 -12.98
C TRP A 37 1.25 -8.44 -13.80
N ARG A 38 1.09 -7.73 -14.92
CA ARG A 38 2.17 -7.20 -15.76
C ARG A 38 2.13 -5.68 -15.73
N VAL A 39 3.29 -5.06 -15.94
CA VAL A 39 3.36 -3.61 -16.08
C VAL A 39 2.59 -3.17 -17.32
N ILE A 40 1.98 -1.98 -17.24
CA ILE A 40 1.18 -1.39 -18.32
C ILE A 40 1.80 -0.05 -18.78
N PRO A 41 1.52 0.38 -20.02
CA PRO A 41 1.95 1.68 -20.52
C PRO A 41 1.09 2.82 -19.93
N TYR A 42 1.58 4.06 -20.03
CA TYR A 42 0.97 5.24 -19.40
C TYR A 42 -0.42 5.59 -19.97
N ASP A 43 -0.61 5.41 -21.27
CA ASP A 43 -1.84 5.78 -21.99
C ASP A 43 -3.08 5.05 -21.46
N VAL A 44 -2.92 3.79 -21.04
CA VAL A 44 -4.00 2.95 -20.49
C VAL A 44 -4.19 3.10 -18.98
N LEU A 45 -3.41 3.93 -18.30
CA LEU A 45 -3.61 4.20 -16.87
C LEU A 45 -4.93 4.96 -16.64
N PRO A 46 -5.61 4.70 -15.51
CA PRO A 46 -6.67 5.58 -15.06
C PRO A 46 -6.10 6.94 -14.62
N ASP A 47 -6.90 7.99 -14.72
CA ASP A 47 -6.44 9.38 -14.56
C ASP A 47 -5.78 9.66 -13.20
N TRP A 48 -6.24 9.02 -12.13
CA TRP A 48 -5.68 9.19 -10.79
C TRP A 48 -4.30 8.54 -10.60
N LEU A 49 -3.84 7.70 -11.54
CA LEU A 49 -2.49 7.14 -11.61
C LEU A 49 -1.59 7.84 -12.64
N LYS A 50 -2.14 8.77 -13.42
CA LYS A 50 -1.41 9.52 -14.45
C LYS A 50 -0.75 10.76 -13.83
N ASP A 51 0.34 10.55 -13.11
CA ASP A 51 1.08 11.62 -12.43
C ASP A 51 2.09 12.35 -13.35
N ASN A 52 2.84 11.59 -14.15
CA ASN A 52 3.95 12.07 -14.95
C ASN A 52 3.96 11.38 -16.33
N ASP A 53 3.61 12.14 -17.37
CA ASP A 53 3.51 11.68 -18.76
C ASP A 53 4.86 11.39 -19.44
N TYR A 54 5.98 11.79 -18.84
CA TYR A 54 7.32 11.39 -19.30
C TYR A 54 7.65 9.93 -18.97
N LEU A 55 6.96 9.32 -17.99
CA LEU A 55 7.10 7.91 -17.65
C LEU A 55 6.19 7.07 -18.55
N LEU A 56 6.69 6.65 -19.72
CA LEU A 56 5.84 6.03 -20.74
C LEU A 56 5.40 4.60 -20.40
N HIS A 57 6.25 3.81 -19.73
CA HIS A 57 6.06 2.37 -19.49
C HIS A 57 6.48 1.95 -18.08
N GLY A 58 6.10 0.74 -17.67
CA GLY A 58 6.57 0.15 -16.40
C GLY A 58 5.63 0.41 -15.22
N HIS A 59 4.41 0.89 -15.48
CA HIS A 59 3.45 1.22 -14.44
C HIS A 59 2.74 0.00 -13.89
N ARG A 60 2.40 0.04 -12.60
CA ARG A 60 1.54 -0.98 -11.98
C ARG A 60 0.09 -0.74 -12.42
N PRO A 61 -0.67 -1.79 -12.79
CA PRO A 61 -2.10 -1.65 -12.97
C PRO A 61 -2.79 -1.37 -11.63
N PRO A 62 -4.04 -0.87 -11.64
CA PRO A 62 -4.87 -0.82 -10.45
C PRO A 62 -5.00 -2.21 -9.82
N MET A 63 -4.60 -2.34 -8.56
CA MET A 63 -4.60 -3.59 -7.81
C MET A 63 -5.31 -3.37 -6.47
N PRO A 64 -6.63 -3.62 -6.37
CA PRO A 64 -7.41 -3.41 -5.15
C PRO A 64 -7.15 -4.50 -4.09
N SER A 65 -5.88 -4.83 -3.87
CA SER A 65 -5.38 -5.74 -2.85
C SER A 65 -4.11 -5.15 -2.26
N PHE A 66 -4.15 -4.85 -0.97
CA PHE A 66 -2.96 -4.45 -0.22
C PHE A 66 -1.86 -5.51 -0.33
N ARG A 67 -2.22 -6.80 -0.27
CA ARG A 67 -1.26 -7.89 -0.38
C ARG A 67 -0.49 -7.84 -1.71
N ALA A 68 -1.17 -7.58 -2.82
CA ALA A 68 -0.54 -7.41 -4.13
C ALA A 68 0.37 -6.16 -4.16
N CYS A 69 -0.07 -5.05 -3.57
CA CYS A 69 0.70 -3.81 -3.45
C CYS A 69 2.00 -4.03 -2.65
N PHE A 70 1.93 -4.62 -1.45
CA PHE A 70 3.11 -4.91 -0.64
C PHE A 70 4.04 -5.94 -1.28
N LYS A 71 3.49 -6.95 -1.98
CA LYS A 71 4.30 -7.89 -2.75
C LYS A 71 5.01 -7.23 -3.93
N SER A 72 4.49 -6.10 -4.43
CA SER A 72 5.11 -5.36 -5.54
C SER A 72 6.42 -4.68 -5.14
N ILE A 73 6.70 -4.47 -3.85
CA ILE A 73 7.98 -3.89 -3.35
C ILE A 73 9.20 -4.65 -3.92
N PHE A 74 9.05 -5.96 -4.12
CA PHE A 74 10.09 -6.85 -4.65
C PHE A 74 10.03 -7.02 -6.18
N ARG A 75 9.24 -6.20 -6.89
CA ARG A 75 9.13 -6.19 -8.36
C ARG A 75 9.64 -4.86 -8.91
N ILE A 76 10.08 -4.88 -10.16
CA ILE A 76 10.54 -3.69 -10.88
C ILE A 76 9.34 -3.02 -11.56
N HIS A 77 9.15 -1.74 -11.26
CA HIS A 77 8.15 -0.83 -11.81
C HIS A 77 8.57 0.63 -11.53
N THR A 78 7.82 1.61 -12.03
CA THR A 78 8.11 3.05 -11.85
C THR A 78 8.28 3.46 -10.39
N GLU A 79 7.43 2.94 -9.50
CA GLU A 79 7.49 3.25 -8.05
C GLU A 79 8.58 2.49 -7.25
N THR A 80 9.36 1.58 -7.86
CA THR A 80 10.33 0.76 -7.09
C THR A 80 11.39 1.65 -6.43
N GLY A 81 11.91 2.65 -7.15
CA GLY A 81 12.88 3.60 -6.61
C GLY A 81 12.31 4.39 -5.43
N ASN A 82 11.13 4.99 -5.60
CA ASN A 82 10.44 5.78 -4.58
C ASN A 82 10.19 4.98 -3.29
N ILE A 83 9.77 3.72 -3.42
CA ILE A 83 9.57 2.85 -2.24
C ILE A 83 10.91 2.60 -1.53
N TRP A 84 11.93 2.14 -2.25
CA TRP A 84 13.18 1.70 -1.63
C TRP A 84 13.99 2.84 -1.03
N THR A 85 14.01 4.02 -1.65
CA THR A 85 14.73 5.18 -1.10
C THR A 85 14.17 5.61 0.25
N HIS A 86 12.85 5.74 0.36
CA HIS A 86 12.19 6.13 1.61
C HIS A 86 12.18 4.99 2.65
N LEU A 87 12.05 3.74 2.23
CA LEU A 87 12.11 2.58 3.13
C LEU A 87 13.50 2.41 3.75
N LEU A 88 14.57 2.52 2.96
CA LEU A 88 15.94 2.48 3.47
C LEU A 88 16.24 3.67 4.38
N GLY A 89 15.77 4.86 4.01
CA GLY A 89 15.80 6.04 4.87
C GLY A 89 15.11 5.78 6.21
N PHE A 90 13.89 5.23 6.20
CA PHE A 90 13.13 4.90 7.40
C PHE A 90 13.92 3.98 8.33
N VAL A 91 14.48 2.89 7.81
CA VAL A 91 15.29 1.95 8.60
C VAL A 91 16.52 2.64 9.19
N LEU A 92 17.21 3.47 8.39
CA LEU A 92 18.39 4.22 8.83
C LEU A 92 18.06 5.19 9.98
N PHE A 93 17.05 6.04 9.81
CA PHE A 93 16.67 7.03 10.83
C PHE A 93 16.08 6.40 12.08
N LEU A 94 15.33 5.29 11.94
CA LEU A 94 14.85 4.52 13.09
C LEU A 94 16.03 3.95 13.88
N PHE A 95 17.00 3.33 13.20
CA PHE A 95 18.20 2.78 13.82
C PHE A 95 19.04 3.86 14.51
N LEU A 96 19.33 4.97 13.82
CA LEU A 96 20.07 6.10 14.38
C LEU A 96 19.34 6.74 15.57
N GLY A 97 18.02 6.84 15.53
CA GLY A 97 17.20 7.34 16.62
C GLY A 97 17.31 6.45 17.86
N ILE A 98 17.17 5.13 17.69
CA ILE A 98 17.36 4.15 18.78
C ILE A 98 18.77 4.25 19.36
N LEU A 99 19.80 4.26 18.52
CA LEU A 99 21.18 4.40 18.98
C LEU A 99 21.38 5.67 19.79
N THR A 100 20.83 6.80 19.34
CA THR A 100 20.92 8.09 20.03
C THR A 100 20.25 8.03 21.41
N MET A 101 19.07 7.41 21.52
CA MET A 101 18.36 7.27 22.81
C MET A 101 19.11 6.37 23.79
N LEU A 102 19.78 5.33 23.28
CA LEU A 102 20.57 4.38 24.07
C LEU A 102 21.95 4.91 24.48
N ARG A 103 22.42 6.05 23.94
CA ARG A 103 23.69 6.65 24.34
C ARG A 103 23.67 6.99 25.84
N PRO A 104 24.73 6.66 26.61
CA PRO A 104 24.84 7.00 28.02
C PRO A 104 24.72 8.50 28.29
N ASN A 105 24.09 8.87 29.40
CA ASN A 105 23.82 10.27 29.73
C ASN A 105 25.09 11.12 29.92
N MET A 106 26.22 10.50 30.28
CA MET A 106 27.51 11.20 30.41
C MET A 106 28.03 11.86 29.13
N TYR A 107 27.47 11.51 27.96
CA TYR A 107 27.80 12.13 26.68
C TYR A 107 26.98 13.39 26.35
N PHE A 108 26.02 13.76 27.21
CA PHE A 108 25.13 14.90 27.01
C PHE A 108 25.28 15.89 28.18
N MET A 109 25.16 17.19 27.91
CA MET A 109 25.23 18.23 28.95
C MET A 109 23.91 18.32 29.71
N ALA A 110 22.79 18.20 29.00
CA ALA A 110 21.42 18.17 29.53
C ALA A 110 20.66 16.97 28.95
N PRO A 111 20.90 15.73 29.46
CA PRO A 111 20.47 14.50 28.82
C PRO A 111 18.97 14.42 28.52
N LEU A 112 18.12 14.94 29.41
CA LEU A 112 16.67 14.93 29.20
C LEU A 112 16.25 15.86 28.05
N GLN A 113 16.70 17.12 28.09
CA GLN A 113 16.33 18.13 27.09
C GLN A 113 16.87 17.75 25.71
N GLU A 114 18.15 17.37 25.64
CA GLU A 114 18.78 16.97 24.37
C GLU A 114 18.10 15.74 23.77
N LYS A 115 17.83 14.69 24.57
CA LYS A 115 17.13 13.49 24.08
C LYS A 115 15.68 13.77 23.66
N VAL A 116 14.98 14.69 24.32
CA VAL A 116 13.63 15.10 23.89
C VAL A 116 13.68 15.80 22.53
N VAL A 117 14.62 16.73 22.32
CA VAL A 117 14.78 17.44 21.04
C VAL A 117 15.16 16.48 19.92
N PHE A 118 16.17 15.62 20.12
CA PHE A 118 16.53 14.60 19.14
C PHE A 118 15.37 13.61 18.92
N GLY A 119 14.65 13.24 19.96
CA GLY A 119 13.50 12.35 19.89
C GLY A 119 12.39 12.91 19.00
N MET A 120 12.05 14.20 19.14
CA MET A 120 11.06 14.85 18.27
C MET A 120 11.53 14.90 16.81
N PHE A 121 12.81 15.19 16.56
CA PHE A 121 13.40 15.15 15.22
C PHE A 121 13.29 13.75 14.59
N PHE A 122 13.76 12.71 15.29
CA PHE A 122 13.70 11.34 14.79
C PHE A 122 12.26 10.86 14.61
N LEU A 123 11.34 11.23 15.50
CA LEU A 123 9.92 10.92 15.35
C LEU A 123 9.35 11.52 14.07
N GLY A 124 9.61 12.80 13.81
CA GLY A 124 9.20 13.47 12.57
C GLY A 124 9.77 12.79 11.33
N ALA A 125 11.08 12.54 11.31
CA ALA A 125 11.75 11.87 10.19
C ALA A 125 11.19 10.46 9.93
N VAL A 126 10.99 9.67 10.99
CA VAL A 126 10.44 8.30 10.89
C VAL A 126 8.99 8.34 10.38
N LEU A 127 8.15 9.25 10.87
CA LEU A 127 6.77 9.40 10.39
C LEU A 127 6.71 9.85 8.93
N CYS A 128 7.49 10.86 8.55
CA CYS A 128 7.61 11.35 7.17
C CYS A 128 7.95 10.21 6.21
N LEU A 129 9.05 9.50 6.49
CA LEU A 129 9.53 8.42 5.63
C LEU A 129 8.52 7.26 5.61
N SER A 130 7.89 6.96 6.75
CA SER A 130 6.84 5.93 6.85
C SER A 130 5.66 6.22 5.95
N PHE A 131 5.11 7.43 6.02
CA PHE A 131 3.97 7.82 5.18
C PHE A 131 4.32 7.79 3.70
N SER A 132 5.54 8.20 3.34
CA SER A 132 6.00 8.20 1.97
C SER A 132 6.16 6.80 1.36
N TRP A 133 6.94 5.91 1.99
CA TRP A 133 7.13 4.56 1.42
C TRP A 133 5.82 3.76 1.42
N LEU A 134 4.94 3.97 2.40
CA LEU A 134 3.60 3.37 2.43
C LEU A 134 2.74 3.90 1.28
N PHE A 135 2.70 5.23 1.07
CA PHE A 135 1.99 5.84 -0.04
C PHE A 135 2.43 5.25 -1.37
N HIS A 136 3.72 5.28 -1.69
CA HIS A 136 4.25 4.71 -2.93
C HIS A 136 3.96 3.20 -3.04
N THR A 137 3.94 2.46 -1.93
CA THR A 137 3.57 1.04 -1.95
C THR A 137 2.11 0.84 -2.35
N VAL A 138 1.18 1.55 -1.72
CA VAL A 138 -0.27 1.40 -1.95
C VAL A 138 -0.83 2.33 -3.03
N TYR A 139 0.04 3.08 -3.72
CA TYR A 139 -0.34 4.06 -4.72
C TYR A 139 -1.24 3.46 -5.80
N CYS A 140 -0.99 2.21 -6.23
CA CYS A 140 -1.81 1.55 -7.25
C CYS A 140 -3.08 0.85 -6.73
N HIS A 141 -3.45 1.01 -5.45
CA HIS A 141 -4.53 0.22 -4.86
C HIS A 141 -5.92 0.60 -5.41
N SER A 142 -6.35 1.81 -5.11
CA SER A 142 -7.61 2.42 -5.58
C SER A 142 -7.53 3.92 -5.37
N GLU A 143 -8.35 4.69 -6.09
CA GLU A 143 -8.32 6.16 -6.01
C GLU A 143 -8.48 6.66 -4.57
N LYS A 144 -9.41 6.09 -3.79
CA LYS A 144 -9.64 6.47 -2.39
C LYS A 144 -8.42 6.24 -1.50
N VAL A 145 -7.76 5.08 -1.66
CA VAL A 145 -6.56 4.74 -0.89
C VAL A 145 -5.42 5.67 -1.30
N SER A 146 -5.18 5.83 -2.60
CA SER A 146 -4.16 6.73 -3.14
C SER A 146 -4.34 8.17 -2.64
N ARG A 147 -5.56 8.73 -2.71
CA ARG A 147 -5.86 10.09 -2.21
C ARG A 147 -5.73 10.24 -0.69
N THR A 148 -5.94 9.17 0.07
CA THR A 148 -5.80 9.22 1.53
C THR A 148 -4.32 9.19 1.92
N PHE A 149 -3.56 8.28 1.32
CA PHE A 149 -2.13 8.15 1.60
C PHE A 149 -1.31 9.31 1.01
N SER A 150 -1.72 9.91 -0.10
CA SER A 150 -1.06 11.13 -0.60
C SER A 150 -1.16 12.28 0.38
N LYS A 151 -2.32 12.46 1.05
CA LYS A 151 -2.47 13.46 2.10
C LYS A 151 -1.56 13.19 3.29
N LEU A 152 -1.39 11.91 3.68
CA LEU A 152 -0.49 11.53 4.76
C LEU A 152 0.97 11.81 4.39
N ASP A 153 1.36 11.48 3.15
CA ASP A 153 2.70 11.75 2.62
C ASP A 153 3.00 13.25 2.63
N TYR A 154 2.10 14.08 2.08
CA TYR A 154 2.23 15.53 2.14
C TYR A 154 2.26 16.09 3.57
N SER A 155 1.51 15.49 4.50
CA SER A 155 1.51 15.94 5.90
C SER A 155 2.77 15.53 6.67
N GLY A 156 3.53 14.57 6.14
CA GLY A 156 4.77 14.12 6.72
C GLY A 156 5.95 15.07 6.47
N ILE A 157 5.86 15.91 5.45
CA ILE A 157 6.87 16.89 5.02
C ILE A 157 6.68 18.22 5.76
#